data_AF-A0A6P6TPE2-F1
#
_entry.id   AF-A0A6P6TPE2-F1
#
_cell.length_a   1.000
_cell.length_b   1.000
_cell.length_c   1.000
_cell.angle_alpha   90.00
_cell.angle_beta   90.00
_cell.angle_gamma   90.00
#
_symmetry.space_group_name_H-M   'P 1'
#
loop_
_entity.id
_entity.type
_entity.pdbx_description
1 polymer ?
#
loop_
_entity_poly.entity_id
_entity_poly.type
_entity_poly.pdbx_seq_one_letter_code
_entity_poly.pdbx_strand_id
1 'polypeptide(L)'
;MKIEERKCWLCSEVLQVMDMAKKAILLLLTVMAVSGVSPTVYTVGDVGGWSSLCVVNYTEWAAAIEFQVGDILYFEYDPGFHNVVQVRREDYHACNAKNPIATYSSGKDYIKIKSPGHYFYICGFVDHCKLTDQKVDIRVPKHH
;
A
#
# COMPACT_ATOMS: atom_id res chain seq x y z
N MET A 1 -39.19 44.33 38.47
CA MET A 1 -38.67 44.62 37.11
C MET A 1 -37.21 44.14 37.02
N LYS A 2 -36.95 42.84 36.78
CA LYS A 2 -35.57 42.26 36.72
C LYS A 2 -35.48 40.90 36.00
N ILE A 3 -36.52 40.52 35.26
CA ILE A 3 -36.66 39.21 34.60
C ILE A 3 -36.44 39.32 33.08
N GLU A 4 -36.72 40.47 32.47
CA GLU A 4 -36.55 40.67 31.02
C GLU A 4 -35.09 40.82 30.58
N GLU A 5 -34.26 41.54 31.35
CA GLU A 5 -32.85 41.78 30.94
C GLU A 5 -31.96 40.54 31.01
N ARG A 6 -32.29 39.58 31.88
CA ARG A 6 -31.54 38.31 31.94
C ARG A 6 -31.77 37.43 30.72
N LYS A 7 -32.92 37.57 30.04
CA LYS A 7 -33.23 36.79 28.83
C LYS A 7 -32.36 37.18 27.63
N CYS A 8 -31.99 38.46 27.49
CA CYS A 8 -31.11 38.91 26.40
C CYS A 8 -29.65 38.46 26.59
N TRP A 9 -29.16 38.47 27.83
CA TRP A 9 -27.79 38.02 28.15
C TRP A 9 -27.58 36.54 27.85
N LEU A 10 -28.49 35.68 28.31
CA LEU A 10 -28.48 34.24 28.03
C LEU A 10 -28.56 33.95 26.52
N CYS A 11 -29.30 34.74 25.74
CA CYS A 11 -29.43 34.56 24.30
C CYS A 11 -28.12 34.87 23.55
N SER A 12 -27.41 35.93 23.94
CA SER A 12 -26.12 36.32 23.33
C SER A 12 -25.03 35.27 23.59
N GLU A 13 -24.95 34.74 24.82
CA GLU A 13 -24.01 33.67 25.17
C GLU A 13 -24.31 32.37 24.42
N VAL A 14 -25.59 31.98 24.33
CA VAL A 14 -26.02 30.77 23.59
C VAL A 14 -25.75 30.90 22.09
N LEU A 15 -26.01 32.08 21.49
CA LEU A 15 -25.69 32.36 20.09
C LEU A 15 -24.18 32.28 19.82
N GLN A 16 -23.36 32.77 20.74
CA GLN A 16 -21.90 32.71 20.63
C GLN A 16 -21.38 31.27 20.79
N VAL A 17 -21.95 30.47 21.69
CA VAL A 17 -21.62 29.04 21.84
C VAL A 17 -22.00 28.25 20.58
N MET A 18 -23.14 28.55 19.95
CA MET A 18 -23.58 27.91 18.71
C MET A 18 -22.69 28.25 17.50
N ASP A 19 -22.18 29.48 17.41
CA ASP A 19 -21.22 29.90 16.37
C ASP A 19 -19.86 29.20 16.53
N MET A 20 -19.37 29.12 17.77
CA MET A 20 -18.13 28.38 18.09
C MET A 20 -18.28 26.89 17.80
N ALA A 21 -19.44 26.30 18.11
CA ALA A 21 -19.74 24.90 17.78
C ALA A 21 -19.80 24.67 16.26
N LYS A 22 -20.42 25.56 15.48
CA LYS A 22 -20.45 25.46 14.01
C LYS A 22 -19.06 25.58 13.38
N LYS A 23 -18.24 26.51 13.88
CA LYS A 23 -16.83 26.66 13.44
C LYS A 23 -16.01 25.44 13.80
N ALA A 24 -16.18 24.88 15.00
CA ALA A 24 -15.52 23.66 15.42
C ALA A 24 -15.95 22.44 14.57
N ILE A 25 -17.24 22.29 14.29
CA ILE A 25 -17.77 21.23 13.42
C ILE A 25 -17.25 21.37 11.99
N LEU A 26 -17.21 22.58 11.44
CA LEU A 26 -16.68 22.83 10.10
C LEU A 26 -15.17 22.53 10.04
N LEU A 27 -14.41 22.90 11.08
CA LEU A 27 -12.99 22.59 11.20
C LEU A 27 -12.76 21.07 11.26
N LEU A 28 -13.55 20.35 12.06
CA LEU A 28 -13.53 18.88 12.15
C LEU A 28 -13.83 18.21 10.80
N LEU A 29 -14.81 18.70 10.04
CA LEU A 29 -15.14 18.19 8.71
C LEU A 29 -14.01 18.45 7.69
N THR A 30 -13.32 19.60 7.77
CA THR A 30 -12.18 19.88 6.89
C THR A 30 -10.97 19.02 7.21
N VAL A 31 -10.68 18.71 8.48
CA VAL A 31 -9.55 17.85 8.86
C VAL A 31 -9.72 16.41 8.38
N MET A 32 -10.95 15.89 8.33
CA MET A 32 -11.22 14.55 7.80
C MET A 32 -11.10 14.44 6.27
N ALA A 33 -11.10 15.57 5.54
CA ALA A 33 -11.00 15.58 4.09
C ALA A 33 -9.55 15.56 3.55
N VAL A 34 -8.53 15.63 4.42
CA VAL A 34 -7.11 15.82 4.03
C VAL A 34 -6.29 14.53 4.09
N SER A 35 -6.85 13.39 4.48
CA SER A 35 -6.14 12.10 4.47
C SER A 35 -6.03 11.49 3.06
N GLY A 36 -5.44 12.23 2.12
CA GLY A 36 -4.94 11.67 0.87
C GLY A 36 -3.60 11.00 1.14
N VAL A 37 -3.58 9.67 1.31
CA VAL A 37 -2.32 8.93 1.31
C VAL A 37 -1.80 8.93 -0.13
N SER A 38 -0.66 9.58 -0.36
CA SER A 38 0.04 9.53 -1.64
C SER A 38 0.59 8.11 -1.86
N PRO A 39 0.54 7.57 -3.09
CA PRO A 39 1.18 6.30 -3.42
C PRO A 39 2.65 6.28 -3.00
N THR A 40 3.04 5.25 -2.27
CA THR A 40 4.45 4.98 -1.96
C THR A 40 5.03 4.03 -3.00
N VAL A 41 6.28 4.27 -3.40
CA VAL A 41 7.03 3.37 -4.27
C VAL A 41 7.99 2.55 -3.42
N TYR A 42 7.86 1.22 -3.49
CA TYR A 42 8.71 0.29 -2.78
C TYR A 42 9.62 -0.44 -3.76
N THR A 43 10.93 -0.26 -3.64
CA THR A 43 11.90 -1.10 -4.34
C THR A 43 11.89 -2.48 -3.72
N VAL A 44 11.49 -3.49 -4.48
CA VAL A 44 11.38 -4.86 -3.98
C VAL A 44 12.77 -5.39 -3.63
N GLY A 45 12.98 -5.72 -2.35
CA GLY A 45 14.28 -6.14 -1.82
C GLY A 45 15.24 -4.99 -1.48
N ASP A 46 14.76 -3.74 -1.47
CA ASP A 46 15.53 -2.53 -1.17
C ASP A 46 16.85 -2.46 -1.95
N VAL A 47 17.98 -2.29 -1.27
CA VAL A 47 19.32 -2.24 -1.87
C VAL A 47 19.72 -3.56 -2.55
N GLY A 48 19.12 -4.67 -2.15
CA GLY A 48 19.36 -5.99 -2.74
C GLY A 48 18.63 -6.20 -4.09
N GLY A 49 17.58 -5.42 -4.34
CA GLY A 49 16.77 -5.49 -5.56
C GLY A 49 16.10 -6.85 -5.79
N TRP A 50 15.72 -7.11 -7.04
CA TRP A 50 15.17 -8.40 -7.47
C TRP A 50 16.28 -9.30 -8.02
N SER A 51 16.85 -10.16 -7.16
CA SER A 51 18.06 -10.93 -7.46
C SER A 51 17.96 -12.37 -6.97
N SER A 52 18.67 -13.28 -7.65
CA SER A 52 18.91 -14.67 -7.20
C SER A 52 20.30 -14.84 -6.56
N LEU A 53 21.17 -13.82 -6.64
CA LEU A 53 22.56 -13.87 -6.16
C LEU A 53 22.73 -13.22 -4.79
N CYS A 54 21.99 -12.14 -4.53
CA CYS A 54 21.97 -11.49 -3.23
C CYS A 54 21.04 -12.25 -2.29
N VAL A 55 21.46 -12.50 -1.05
CA VAL A 55 20.59 -13.11 -0.03
C VAL A 55 19.59 -12.08 0.45
N VAL A 56 18.50 -11.90 -0.30
CA VAL A 56 17.35 -11.07 0.09
C VAL A 56 16.28 -11.99 0.63
N ASN A 57 15.89 -11.80 1.88
CA ASN A 57 14.72 -12.47 2.43
C ASN A 57 13.47 -11.68 2.07
N TYR A 58 12.87 -11.97 0.91
CA TYR A 58 11.67 -11.30 0.43
C TYR A 58 10.46 -11.46 1.36
N THR A 59 10.43 -12.54 2.15
CA THR A 59 9.37 -12.77 3.14
C THR A 59 9.49 -11.78 4.30
N GLU A 60 10.69 -11.60 4.85
CA GLU A 60 10.94 -10.61 5.90
C GLU A 60 10.77 -9.18 5.39
N TRP A 61 11.28 -8.89 4.19
CA TRP A 61 11.11 -7.59 3.54
C TRP A 61 9.63 -7.21 3.38
N ALA A 62 8.81 -8.12 2.84
CA ALA A 62 7.38 -7.84 2.66
C ALA A 62 6.64 -7.74 3.99
N ALA A 63 7.03 -8.51 5.01
CA ALA A 63 6.40 -8.47 6.33
C ALA A 63 6.69 -7.18 7.12
N ALA A 64 7.78 -6.47 6.77
CA ALA A 64 8.13 -5.20 7.39
C ALA A 64 7.34 -4.00 6.85
N ILE A 65 6.52 -4.19 5.80
CA ILE A 65 5.83 -3.12 5.08
C ILE A 65 4.32 -3.30 5.18
N GLU A 66 3.61 -2.23 5.55
CA GLU A 66 2.15 -2.16 5.46
C GLU A 66 1.73 -1.57 4.11
N PHE A 67 1.57 -2.43 3.10
CA PHE A 67 1.16 -2.02 1.76
C PHE A 67 -0.28 -1.53 1.72
N GLN A 68 -0.53 -0.50 0.93
CA GLN A 68 -1.84 0.09 0.70
C GLN A 68 -2.27 0.01 -0.77
N VAL A 69 -3.57 0.12 -1.00
CA VAL A 69 -4.09 0.27 -2.36
C VAL A 69 -3.60 1.59 -2.94
N GLY A 70 -3.00 1.53 -4.13
CA GLY A 70 -2.42 2.69 -4.79
C GLY A 70 -0.90 2.69 -4.81
N ASP A 71 -0.26 2.00 -3.86
CA ASP A 71 1.20 1.85 -3.80
C ASP A 71 1.75 1.14 -5.05
N ILE A 72 3.05 1.32 -5.27
CA ILE A 72 3.76 0.83 -6.44
C ILE A 72 4.91 -0.07 -5.99
N LEU A 73 4.95 -1.28 -6.53
CA LEU A 73 6.08 -2.18 -6.42
C LEU A 73 7.04 -1.88 -7.58
N TYR A 74 8.27 -1.52 -7.26
CA TYR A 74 9.33 -1.29 -8.22
C TYR A 74 10.29 -2.47 -8.21
N PHE A 75 10.31 -3.23 -9.31
CA PHE A 75 11.24 -4.32 -9.52
C PHE A 75 12.40 -3.86 -10.39
N GLU A 76 13.59 -3.80 -9.78
CA GLU A 76 14.85 -3.48 -10.46
C GLU A 76 15.73 -4.72 -10.55
N TYR A 77 16.14 -5.07 -11.77
CA TYR A 77 16.94 -6.26 -12.08
C TYR A 77 17.57 -6.17 -13.48
N ASP A 78 18.54 -7.05 -13.77
CA ASP A 78 19.04 -7.26 -15.13
C ASP A 78 18.05 -8.15 -15.92
N PRO A 79 17.38 -7.64 -16.98
CA PRO A 79 16.38 -8.40 -17.73
C PRO A 79 16.97 -9.57 -18.53
N GLY A 80 18.30 -9.66 -18.66
CA GLY A 80 18.97 -10.84 -19.22
C GLY A 80 19.00 -12.04 -18.27
N PHE A 81 18.85 -11.81 -16.96
CA PHE A 81 18.94 -12.85 -15.93
C PHE A 81 17.65 -13.03 -15.13
N HIS A 82 16.76 -12.04 -15.09
CA HIS A 82 15.53 -12.11 -14.32
C HIS A 82 14.34 -11.59 -15.12
N ASN A 83 13.17 -11.96 -14.64
CA ASN A 83 11.89 -11.38 -14.98
C ASN A 83 11.00 -11.39 -13.73
N VAL A 84 9.81 -10.80 -13.84
CA VAL A 84 8.79 -10.81 -12.79
C VAL A 84 7.53 -11.45 -13.35
N VAL A 85 7.08 -12.53 -12.72
CA VAL A 85 5.89 -13.26 -13.14
C VAL A 85 4.88 -13.21 -12.01
N GLN A 86 3.73 -12.56 -12.26
CA GLN A 86 2.61 -12.61 -11.34
C GLN A 86 1.88 -13.93 -11.51
N VAL A 87 1.65 -14.65 -10.41
CA VAL A 87 1.06 -15.99 -10.41
C VAL A 87 -0.04 -16.14 -9.37
N ARG A 88 -0.77 -17.26 -9.42
CA ARG A 88 -1.70 -17.67 -8.37
C ARG A 88 -0.95 -18.24 -7.17
N ARG A 89 -1.65 -18.38 -6.04
CA ARG A 89 -1.05 -18.88 -4.78
C ARG A 89 -0.42 -20.27 -4.95
N GLU A 90 -1.13 -21.18 -5.59
CA GLU A 90 -0.69 -22.54 -5.86
C GLU A 90 0.60 -22.57 -6.69
N ASP A 91 0.67 -21.72 -7.70
CA ASP A 91 1.82 -21.59 -8.60
C ASP A 91 3.01 -20.90 -7.91
N TYR A 92 2.76 -19.95 -7.01
CA TYR A 92 3.79 -19.35 -6.16
C TYR A 92 4.48 -20.37 -5.28
N HIS A 93 3.71 -21.21 -4.57
CA HIS A 93 4.27 -22.27 -3.72
C HIS A 93 5.00 -23.35 -4.53
N ALA A 94 4.51 -23.65 -5.73
CA ALA A 94 5.13 -24.62 -6.62
C ALA A 94 6.28 -24.05 -7.47
N CYS A 95 6.55 -22.74 -7.41
CA CYS A 95 7.44 -22.04 -8.33
C CYS A 95 7.13 -22.33 -9.81
N ASN A 96 5.84 -22.30 -10.16
CA ASN A 96 5.35 -22.63 -11.49
C ASN A 96 5.02 -21.36 -12.30
N ALA A 97 5.87 -21.02 -13.26
CA ALA A 97 5.67 -19.88 -14.15
C ALA A 97 4.84 -20.17 -15.42
N LYS A 98 4.26 -21.38 -15.55
CA LYS A 98 3.61 -21.82 -16.81
C LYS A 98 2.29 -21.11 -17.14
N ASN A 99 1.55 -20.67 -16.12
CA ASN A 99 0.24 -20.03 -16.29
C ASN A 99 0.24 -18.64 -15.63
N PRO A 100 1.01 -17.68 -16.18
CA PRO A 100 1.14 -16.36 -15.57
C PRO A 100 -0.19 -15.58 -15.63
N ILE A 101 -0.45 -14.81 -14.59
CA ILE A 101 -1.47 -13.74 -14.61
C ILE A 101 -0.92 -12.57 -15.45
N ALA A 102 0.34 -12.23 -15.22
CA ALA A 102 1.08 -11.21 -15.95
C ALA A 102 2.59 -11.52 -15.92
N THR A 103 3.31 -11.04 -16.93
CA THR A 103 4.77 -11.15 -17.01
C THR A 103 5.36 -9.80 -17.34
N TYR A 104 6.44 -9.44 -16.64
CA TYR A 104 7.19 -8.21 -16.82
C TYR A 104 8.67 -8.55 -17.01
N SER A 105 9.33 -7.85 -17.92
CA SER A 105 10.68 -8.19 -18.39
C SER A 105 11.50 -6.97 -18.79
N SER A 106 11.18 -5.77 -18.28
CA SER A 106 11.89 -4.55 -18.66
C SER A 106 13.18 -4.33 -17.88
N GLY A 107 13.33 -4.99 -16.71
CA GLY A 107 14.39 -4.72 -15.75
C GLY A 107 14.11 -3.53 -14.81
N LYS A 108 13.05 -2.74 -15.09
CA LYS A 108 12.60 -1.59 -14.30
C LYS A 108 11.08 -1.51 -14.30
N ASP A 109 10.43 -2.50 -13.69
CA ASP A 109 8.97 -2.63 -13.74
C ASP A 109 8.30 -1.93 -12.56
N TYR A 110 7.34 -1.05 -12.86
CA TYR A 110 6.50 -0.37 -11.87
C TYR A 110 5.10 -0.97 -11.89
N ILE A 111 4.74 -1.68 -10.82
CA ILE A 111 3.48 -2.41 -10.71
C ILE A 111 2.62 -1.79 -9.62
N LYS A 112 1.53 -1.13 -10.02
CA LYS A 112 0.59 -0.50 -9.09
C LYS A 112 -0.35 -1.54 -8.45
N ILE A 113 -0.47 -1.49 -7.13
CA ILE A 113 -1.47 -2.24 -6.36
C ILE A 113 -2.84 -1.60 -6.59
N LYS A 114 -3.78 -2.37 -7.14
CA LYS A 114 -5.11 -1.86 -7.54
C LYS A 114 -6.24 -2.23 -6.58
N SER A 115 -6.03 -3.20 -5.70
CA SER A 115 -7.06 -3.70 -4.79
C SER A 115 -6.45 -4.40 -3.58
N PRO A 116 -7.20 -4.54 -2.48
CA PRO A 116 -6.79 -5.39 -1.38
C PRO A 116 -6.63 -6.85 -1.81
N GLY A 117 -5.75 -7.59 -1.13
CA GLY A 117 -5.52 -9.01 -1.38
C GLY A 117 -4.06 -9.40 -1.35
N HIS A 118 -3.78 -10.61 -1.81
CA HIS A 118 -2.43 -11.11 -1.99
C HIS A 118 -2.01 -11.01 -3.46
N TYR A 119 -0.79 -10.55 -3.68
CA TYR A 119 -0.14 -10.54 -4.98
C TYR A 119 1.13 -11.37 -4.89
N PHE A 120 1.18 -12.44 -5.67
CA PHE A 120 2.32 -13.35 -5.68
C PHE A 120 3.16 -13.12 -6.93
N TYR A 121 4.45 -12.87 -6.73
CA TYR A 121 5.41 -12.69 -7.80
C TYR A 121 6.56 -13.69 -7.65
N ILE A 122 7.00 -14.26 -8.77
CA ILE A 122 8.14 -15.18 -8.84
C ILE A 122 9.07 -14.76 -9.98
N CYS A 123 10.34 -15.15 -9.90
CA CYS A 123 11.19 -15.17 -11.08
C CYS A 123 10.95 -16.47 -11.85
N GLY A 124 10.70 -16.36 -13.15
CA GLY A 124 10.42 -17.49 -14.04
C GLY A 124 11.65 -18.16 -14.63
N PHE A 125 12.84 -17.61 -14.42
CA PHE A 125 14.09 -18.24 -14.83
C PHE A 125 14.33 -19.52 -14.03
N VAL A 126 14.95 -20.51 -14.68
CA VAL A 126 15.18 -21.84 -14.10
C VAL A 126 15.92 -21.70 -12.77
N ASP A 127 15.43 -22.42 -11.76
CA ASP A 127 15.96 -22.47 -10.39
C ASP A 127 15.94 -21.18 -9.55
N HIS A 128 15.64 -20.01 -10.13
CA HIS A 128 15.61 -18.74 -9.40
C HIS A 128 14.51 -18.73 -8.32
N CYS A 129 13.28 -19.10 -8.65
CA CYS A 129 12.24 -19.21 -7.62
C CYS A 129 12.50 -20.37 -6.65
N LYS A 130 12.92 -21.54 -7.15
CA LYS A 130 12.92 -22.79 -6.38
C LYS A 130 14.14 -22.97 -5.49
N LEU A 131 15.34 -22.61 -5.97
CA LEU A 131 16.60 -22.85 -5.26
C LEU A 131 17.07 -21.61 -4.51
N THR A 132 16.78 -20.40 -5.01
CA THR A 132 17.23 -19.14 -4.39
C THR A 132 16.10 -18.36 -3.73
N ASP A 133 14.88 -18.92 -3.72
CA ASP A 133 13.68 -18.30 -3.14
C ASP A 133 13.38 -16.89 -3.71
N GLN A 134 13.69 -16.65 -5.00
CA GLN A 134 13.41 -15.38 -5.68
C GLN A 134 11.90 -15.25 -5.98
N LYS A 135 11.12 -15.03 -4.92
CA LYS A 135 9.66 -14.90 -4.93
C LYS A 135 9.19 -14.00 -3.79
N VAL A 136 8.08 -13.29 -3.96
CA VAL A 136 7.50 -12.42 -2.91
C VAL A 136 5.98 -12.52 -2.87
N ASP A 137 5.42 -12.57 -1.66
CA ASP A 137 3.99 -12.42 -1.38
C ASP A 137 3.73 -11.03 -0.81
N ILE A 138 2.98 -10.21 -1.54
CA ILE A 138 2.59 -8.87 -1.13
C ILE A 138 1.16 -8.92 -0.59
N ARG A 139 1.01 -8.69 0.71
CA ARG A 139 -0.29 -8.64 1.39
C ARG A 139 -0.76 -7.20 1.54
N VAL A 140 -1.92 -6.90 0.98
CA VAL A 140 -2.61 -5.61 1.08
C VAL A 140 -3.89 -5.80 1.87
N PRO A 141 -4.00 -5.26 3.10
CA PRO A 141 -5.19 -5.41 3.94
C PRO A 141 -6.46 -4.88 3.27
N LYS A 142 -7.60 -5.51 3.58
CA LYS A 142 -8.90 -4.89 3.33
C LYS A 142 -9.12 -3.86 4.44
N HIS A 143 -9.27 -2.59 4.09
CA HIS A 143 -9.78 -1.61 5.03
C HIS A 143 -11.23 -2.00 5.36
N HIS A 144 -11.51 -2.22 6.64
CA HIS A 144 -12.83 -2.52 7.18
C HIS A 144 -13.58 -1.23 7.50
#